data_AF-A0A061RUZ5-F1
#
_entry.id   AF-A0A061RUZ5-F1
#
_cell.length_a   1.000
_cell.length_b   1.000
_cell.length_c   1.000
_cell.angle_alpha   90.00
_cell.angle_beta   90.00
_cell.angle_gamma   90.00
#
_symmetry.space_group_name_H-M   'P 1'
#
loop_
_entity.id
_entity.type
_entity.pdbx_description
1 polymer ?
#
loop_
_entity_poly.entity_id
_entity_poly.type
_entity_poly.pdbx_seq_one_letter_code
_entity_poly.pdbx_strand_id
1 'polypeptide(L)'
;ERDAEYQSGPFPDGILGRISNFPDHISPHNWRVVMGRYGSWRHSADETGWYQEIAKFAIALEEITRSVDNFLSELENFQTIDFDQVLLVRKKFNDLLNELENHKEKVLELVIPFVQPRLSEDEQHIFQQLRKIYSKQEHRALILSRTWASLTESASKEVNNQVLYNLRMLKSHFDVFQTISAVSFQEEVQTAMWLVRVHCTESEWFANGEMGLKPKKSSNRTALCSCKPTSVYSSNVAYK
;
A
#
# COMPACT_ATOMS: atom_id res chain seq x y z
N GLU A 1 12.72 9.42 -26.32
CA GLU A 1 13.67 9.64 -25.21
C GLU A 1 13.10 9.08 -23.91
N ARG A 2 13.94 8.87 -22.89
CA ARG A 2 13.56 8.30 -21.58
C ARG A 2 12.99 9.40 -20.70
N ASP A 3 11.76 9.25 -20.22
CA ASP A 3 11.26 10.04 -19.09
C ASP A 3 11.88 9.49 -17.81
N ALA A 4 12.96 10.14 -17.37
CA ALA A 4 13.80 9.75 -16.25
C ALA A 4 13.24 10.14 -14.87
N GLU A 5 11.93 10.34 -14.73
CA GLU A 5 11.31 10.82 -13.47
C GLU A 5 10.50 9.78 -12.70
N TYR A 6 10.34 8.54 -13.20
CA TYR A 6 9.79 7.46 -12.39
C TYR A 6 10.90 6.80 -11.57
N GLN A 7 11.17 7.35 -10.38
CA GLN A 7 11.94 6.67 -9.36
C GLN A 7 11.28 5.32 -9.05
N SER A 8 12.02 4.25 -9.37
CA SER A 8 11.70 2.87 -9.08
C SER A 8 11.46 2.68 -7.58
N GLY A 9 10.20 2.46 -7.20
CA GLY A 9 9.89 1.84 -5.91
C GLY A 9 10.53 0.45 -5.82
N PRO A 10 10.91 -0.04 -4.64
CA PRO A 10 11.82 -1.17 -4.46
C PRO A 10 11.12 -2.53 -4.46
N PHE A 11 9.97 -2.61 -5.13
CA PHE A 11 9.36 -3.89 -5.42
C PHE A 11 10.09 -4.52 -6.60
N PRO A 12 10.54 -5.79 -6.49
CA PRO A 12 11.35 -6.44 -7.52
C PRO A 12 10.56 -6.50 -8.82
N ASP A 13 10.84 -5.59 -9.77
CA ASP A 13 10.33 -5.47 -11.15
C ASP A 13 8.90 -5.97 -11.45
N GLY A 14 8.05 -5.99 -10.44
CA GLY A 14 7.00 -7.00 -10.44
C GLY A 14 5.90 -6.84 -9.43
N ILE A 15 5.88 -5.79 -8.62
CA ILE A 15 4.56 -5.21 -8.37
C ILE A 15 4.14 -4.38 -9.60
N LEU A 16 5.07 -3.66 -10.26
CA LEU A 16 4.77 -2.69 -11.33
C LEU A 16 5.81 -2.61 -12.49
N GLY A 17 6.77 -3.53 -12.59
CA GLY A 17 7.78 -3.52 -13.66
C GLY A 17 7.37 -4.34 -14.89
N ARG A 18 8.03 -4.10 -16.03
CA ARG A 18 7.79 -4.79 -17.32
C ARG A 18 8.21 -6.27 -17.32
N ILE A 19 8.85 -6.77 -16.26
CA ILE A 19 9.53 -8.06 -16.24
C ILE A 19 9.29 -8.74 -14.88
N SER A 20 8.11 -9.31 -14.67
CA SER A 20 7.81 -10.10 -13.47
C SER A 20 7.55 -11.56 -13.81
N ASN A 21 8.16 -12.47 -13.06
CA ASN A 21 7.74 -13.87 -12.99
C ASN A 21 6.30 -13.91 -12.44
N PHE A 22 5.33 -13.94 -13.34
CA PHE A 22 3.93 -14.03 -13.01
C PHE A 22 3.66 -15.38 -12.30
N PRO A 23 2.89 -15.39 -11.20
CA PRO A 23 2.30 -16.63 -10.67
C PRO A 23 1.58 -17.40 -11.79
N ASP A 24 1.56 -18.73 -11.74
CA ASP A 24 1.12 -19.59 -12.86
C ASP A 24 -0.31 -19.33 -13.39
N HIS A 25 -1.15 -18.66 -12.60
CA HIS A 25 -2.54 -18.33 -12.92
C HIS A 25 -2.74 -16.89 -13.41
N ILE A 26 -1.69 -16.07 -13.38
CA ILE A 26 -1.72 -14.69 -13.85
C ILE A 26 -1.42 -14.66 -15.35
N SER A 27 -2.38 -14.17 -16.14
CA SER A 27 -2.24 -14.03 -17.59
C SER A 27 -1.43 -12.77 -17.94
N PRO A 28 -0.26 -12.90 -18.59
CA PRO A 28 0.50 -11.75 -19.11
C PRO A 28 -0.25 -10.93 -20.16
N HIS A 29 -1.31 -11.50 -20.74
CA HIS A 29 -2.21 -10.78 -21.65
C HIS A 29 -3.14 -9.83 -20.88
N ASN A 30 -3.75 -10.29 -19.79
CA ASN A 30 -4.65 -9.47 -18.96
C ASN A 30 -3.89 -8.29 -18.35
N TRP A 31 -2.67 -8.54 -17.85
CA TRP A 31 -1.79 -7.47 -17.35
C TRP A 31 -1.51 -6.39 -18.42
N ARG A 32 -1.30 -6.79 -19.67
CA ARG A 32 -1.07 -5.84 -20.78
C ARG A 32 -2.32 -5.06 -21.16
N VAL A 33 -3.52 -5.61 -20.98
CA VAL A 33 -4.79 -4.89 -21.19
C VAL A 33 -4.99 -3.86 -20.09
N VAL A 34 -4.64 -4.19 -18.84
CA VAL A 34 -4.73 -3.27 -17.70
C VAL A 34 -3.71 -2.14 -17.80
N MET A 35 -2.44 -2.48 -18.05
CA MET A 35 -1.33 -1.53 -18.13
C MET A 35 -1.16 -0.89 -19.52
N GLY A 36 -1.99 -1.26 -20.49
CA GLY A 36 -1.90 -0.81 -21.87
C GLY A 36 -2.67 0.48 -22.12
N ARG A 37 -2.16 1.33 -23.02
CA ARG A 37 -2.85 2.52 -23.54
C ARG A 37 -3.96 2.20 -24.56
N TYR A 38 -4.22 0.92 -24.83
CA TYR A 38 -5.05 0.48 -25.93
C TYR A 38 -6.27 -0.27 -25.39
N GLY A 39 -7.37 0.46 -25.17
CA GLY A 39 -8.64 -0.05 -24.66
C GLY A 39 -9.73 1.03 -24.63
N SER A 40 -10.91 0.68 -24.10
CA SER A 40 -12.05 1.58 -23.82
C SER A 40 -11.65 2.79 -22.98
N TRP A 41 -10.65 2.62 -22.11
CA TRP A 41 -10.04 3.67 -21.30
C TRP A 41 -8.71 4.05 -21.98
N ARG A 42 -8.60 5.29 -22.46
CA ARG A 42 -7.46 5.74 -23.30
C ARG A 42 -6.17 6.03 -22.51
N HIS A 43 -6.20 5.89 -21.19
CA HIS A 43 -5.07 6.09 -20.29
C HIS A 43 -4.67 4.80 -19.57
N SER A 44 -3.47 4.80 -19.02
CA SER A 44 -2.90 3.64 -18.33
C SER A 44 -3.51 3.48 -16.93
N ALA A 45 -3.51 2.25 -16.39
CA ALA A 45 -4.10 1.96 -15.09
C ALA A 45 -3.47 2.74 -13.93
N ASP A 46 -2.20 3.14 -14.06
CA ASP A 46 -1.49 4.00 -13.12
C ASP A 46 -2.10 5.41 -12.96
N GLU A 47 -2.86 5.86 -13.95
CA GLU A 47 -3.59 7.12 -13.89
C GLU A 47 -4.92 7.00 -13.13
N THR A 48 -5.38 5.77 -12.83
CA THR A 48 -6.63 5.55 -12.08
C THR A 48 -6.44 5.81 -10.59
N GLY A 49 -7.46 6.37 -9.94
CA GLY A 49 -7.43 6.58 -8.49
C GLY A 49 -7.25 5.25 -7.74
N TRP A 50 -7.86 4.18 -8.25
CA TRP A 50 -7.75 2.84 -7.70
C TRP A 50 -6.30 2.34 -7.63
N TYR A 51 -5.56 2.36 -8.74
CA TYR A 51 -4.17 1.93 -8.74
C TYR A 51 -3.28 2.82 -7.86
N GLN A 52 -3.53 4.13 -7.84
CA GLN A 52 -2.80 5.04 -6.97
C GLN A 52 -2.99 4.70 -5.49
N GLU A 53 -4.18 4.26 -5.09
CA GLU A 53 -4.44 3.79 -3.73
C GLU A 53 -3.68 2.49 -3.41
N ILE A 54 -3.67 1.53 -4.34
CA ILE A 54 -2.87 0.31 -4.21
C ILE A 54 -1.38 0.65 -4.06
N ALA A 55 -0.86 1.57 -4.87
CA ALA A 55 0.53 2.03 -4.80
C ALA A 55 0.85 2.67 -3.44
N LYS A 56 -0.09 3.44 -2.86
CA LYS A 56 0.07 4.01 -1.51
C LYS A 56 0.16 2.93 -0.44
N PHE A 57 -0.67 1.89 -0.49
CA PHE A 57 -0.58 0.78 0.45
C PHE A 57 0.76 0.05 0.34
N ALA A 58 1.23 -0.16 -0.88
CA ALA A 58 2.52 -0.80 -1.13
C ALA A 58 3.66 0.02 -0.50
N ILE A 59 3.72 1.33 -0.76
CA ILE A 59 4.72 2.24 -0.18
C ILE A 59 4.64 2.24 1.36
N ALA A 60 3.45 2.40 1.93
CA ALA A 60 3.26 2.43 3.39
C ALA A 60 3.70 1.12 4.06
N LEU A 61 3.42 -0.02 3.43
CA LEU A 61 3.84 -1.32 3.94
C LEU A 61 5.37 -1.47 3.94
N GLU A 62 6.01 -0.97 2.89
CA GLU A 62 7.46 -0.99 2.78
C GLU A 62 8.15 -0.10 3.84
N GLU A 63 7.62 1.10 4.09
CA GLU A 63 8.09 1.99 5.16
C GLU A 63 8.00 1.32 6.54
N ILE A 64 6.93 0.57 6.79
CA ILE A 64 6.77 -0.19 8.04
C ILE A 64 7.79 -1.32 8.11
N THR A 65 7.95 -2.12 7.06
CA THR A 65 8.94 -3.22 7.04
C THR A 65 10.36 -2.68 7.30
N ARG A 66 10.73 -1.58 6.64
CA ARG A 66 12.03 -0.92 6.84
C ARG A 66 12.21 -0.42 8.27
N SER A 67 11.14 0.07 8.90
CA SER A 67 11.19 0.48 10.30
C SER A 67 11.45 -0.71 11.23
N VAL A 68 10.82 -1.87 10.96
CA VAL A 68 11.06 -3.11 11.72
C VAL A 68 12.50 -3.62 11.53
N ASP A 69 13.05 -3.52 10.31
CA ASP A 69 14.47 -3.80 10.03
C ASP A 69 15.41 -2.91 10.85
N ASN A 70 15.12 -1.61 10.91
CA ASN A 70 15.92 -0.66 11.68
C ASN A 70 15.89 -1.02 13.17
N PHE A 71 14.73 -1.35 13.73
CA PHE A 71 14.63 -1.78 15.13
C PHE A 71 15.46 -3.03 15.42
N LEU A 72 15.47 -4.01 14.49
CA LEU A 72 16.30 -5.20 14.63
C LEU A 72 17.78 -4.83 14.62
N SER A 73 18.20 -4.01 13.65
CA SER A 73 19.58 -3.55 13.54
C SER A 73 20.03 -2.79 14.79
N GLU A 74 19.18 -1.94 15.34
CA GLU A 74 19.47 -1.17 16.57
C GLU A 74 19.65 -2.09 17.77
N LEU A 75 18.75 -3.05 17.95
CA LEU A 75 18.79 -3.96 19.09
C LEU A 75 19.96 -4.96 18.99
N GLU A 76 20.30 -5.42 17.78
CA GLU A 76 21.42 -6.34 17.55
C GLU A 76 22.79 -5.66 17.70
N ASN A 77 22.93 -4.40 17.28
CA ASN A 77 24.21 -3.70 17.27
C ASN A 77 24.45 -2.81 18.50
N PHE A 78 23.41 -2.17 19.03
CA PHE A 78 23.51 -1.18 20.10
C PHE A 78 22.83 -1.61 21.40
N GLN A 79 22.10 -2.74 21.41
CA GLN A 79 21.38 -3.28 22.57
C GLN A 79 20.35 -2.30 23.18
N THR A 80 19.94 -1.31 22.40
CA THR A 80 18.95 -0.30 22.77
C THR A 80 17.87 -0.26 21.71
N ILE A 81 16.64 0.02 22.12
CA ILE A 81 15.51 0.23 21.21
C ILE A 81 14.62 1.35 21.76
N ASP A 82 14.22 2.27 20.89
CA ASP A 82 13.27 3.32 21.22
C ASP A 82 11.83 2.78 21.15
N PHE A 83 11.26 2.45 22.31
CA PHE A 83 9.92 1.89 22.39
C PHE A 83 8.82 2.87 21.98
N ASP A 84 9.04 4.18 22.06
CA ASP A 84 8.06 5.16 21.58
C ASP A 84 7.95 5.09 20.05
N GLN A 85 9.09 4.88 19.35
CA GLN A 85 9.08 4.63 17.91
C GLN A 85 8.44 3.29 17.55
N VAL A 86 8.68 2.23 18.32
CA VAL A 86 8.03 0.92 18.13
C VAL A 86 6.50 1.06 18.23
N LEU A 87 6.00 1.79 19.23
CA LEU A 87 4.57 2.07 19.40
C LEU A 87 4.00 2.92 18.26
N LEU A 88 4.75 3.90 17.77
CA LEU A 88 4.37 4.72 16.63
C LEU A 88 4.24 3.89 15.34
N VAL A 89 5.20 3.00 15.06
CA VAL A 89 5.16 2.10 13.90
C VAL A 89 4.01 1.11 14.01
N ARG A 90 3.75 0.56 15.21
CA ARG A 90 2.57 -0.28 15.47
C ARG A 90 1.27 0.47 15.16
N LYS A 91 1.16 1.74 15.56
CA LYS A 91 -0.02 2.57 15.24
C LYS A 91 -0.17 2.74 13.72
N LYS A 92 0.92 3.11 13.01
CA LYS A 92 0.91 3.21 11.53
C LYS A 92 0.47 1.91 10.87
N PHE A 93 0.92 0.77 11.38
CA PHE A 93 0.49 -0.53 10.87
C PHE A 93 -1.01 -0.78 11.09
N ASN A 94 -1.55 -0.47 12.27
CA ASN A 94 -3.00 -0.59 12.51
C ASN A 94 -3.82 0.35 11.62
N ASP A 95 -3.35 1.59 11.44
CA ASP A 95 -4.00 2.56 10.56
C ASP A 95 -4.01 2.04 9.11
N LEU A 96 -2.87 1.50 8.62
CA LEU A 96 -2.76 0.84 7.32
C LEU A 96 -3.73 -0.35 7.20
N LEU A 97 -3.85 -1.20 8.21
CA LEU A 97 -4.77 -2.34 8.19
C LEU A 97 -6.23 -1.90 8.07
N ASN A 98 -6.63 -0.86 8.80
CA ASN A 98 -8.00 -0.33 8.72
C ASN A 98 -8.29 0.25 7.33
N GLU A 99 -7.33 0.96 6.73
CA GLU A 99 -7.50 1.50 5.38
C GLU A 99 -7.57 0.40 4.33
N LEU A 100 -6.72 -0.62 4.46
CA LEU A 100 -6.71 -1.81 3.61
C LEU A 100 -8.00 -2.62 3.73
N GLU A 101 -8.58 -2.75 4.93
CA GLU A 101 -9.86 -3.42 5.16
C GLU A 101 -11.01 -2.70 4.46
N ASN A 102 -11.13 -1.38 4.68
CA ASN A 102 -12.11 -0.53 4.00
C ASN A 102 -11.94 -0.56 2.46
N HIS A 103 -10.70 -0.65 1.98
CA HIS A 103 -10.42 -0.79 0.55
C HIS A 103 -10.95 -2.12 0.00
N LYS A 104 -10.63 -3.24 0.65
CA LYS A 104 -11.15 -4.56 0.25
C LYS A 104 -12.67 -4.62 0.31
N GLU A 105 -13.29 -4.02 1.33
CA GLU A 105 -14.74 -3.93 1.45
C GLU A 105 -15.36 -3.22 0.25
N LYS A 106 -14.81 -2.09 -0.20
CA LYS A 106 -15.27 -1.42 -1.43
C LYS A 106 -15.13 -2.31 -2.66
N VAL A 107 -14.02 -3.03 -2.80
CA VAL A 107 -13.85 -3.95 -3.93
C VAL A 107 -14.91 -5.07 -3.88
N LEU A 108 -15.12 -5.68 -2.72
CA LEU A 108 -16.02 -6.81 -2.56
C LEU A 108 -17.50 -6.44 -2.65
N GLU A 109 -17.90 -5.32 -2.03
CA GLU A 109 -19.31 -4.94 -1.85
C GLU A 109 -19.80 -3.92 -2.88
N LEU A 110 -18.89 -3.19 -3.55
CA LEU A 110 -19.26 -2.18 -4.56
C LEU A 110 -18.78 -2.56 -5.96
N VAL A 111 -17.49 -2.86 -6.13
CA VAL A 111 -16.94 -3.12 -7.47
C VAL A 111 -17.41 -4.46 -8.04
N ILE A 112 -17.30 -5.54 -7.26
CA ILE A 112 -17.71 -6.88 -7.73
C ILE A 112 -19.20 -6.87 -8.12
N PRO A 113 -20.15 -6.41 -7.28
CA PRO A 113 -21.56 -6.38 -7.65
C PRO A 113 -21.85 -5.45 -8.84
N PHE A 114 -21.07 -4.38 -9.02
CA PHE A 114 -21.21 -3.48 -10.15
C PHE A 114 -20.86 -4.15 -11.47
N VAL A 115 -19.79 -4.95 -11.54
CA VAL A 115 -19.35 -5.60 -12.78
C VAL A 115 -19.98 -6.97 -13.00
N GLN A 116 -20.34 -7.70 -11.94
CA GLN A 116 -20.83 -9.08 -11.96
C GLN A 116 -21.97 -9.35 -12.96
N PRO A 117 -22.99 -8.49 -13.14
CA PRO A 117 -24.07 -8.71 -14.11
C PRO A 117 -23.61 -8.76 -15.58
N ARG A 118 -22.39 -8.29 -15.87
CA ARG A 118 -21.80 -8.23 -17.22
C ARG A 118 -20.86 -9.41 -17.50
N LEU A 119 -20.57 -10.24 -16.49
CA LEU A 119 -19.56 -11.30 -16.57
C LEU A 119 -20.16 -12.65 -16.95
N SER A 120 -19.41 -13.42 -17.73
CA SER A 120 -19.64 -14.85 -17.94
C SER A 120 -19.45 -15.65 -16.63
N GLU A 121 -20.00 -16.87 -16.57
CA GLU A 121 -19.85 -17.75 -15.39
C GLU A 121 -18.38 -18.06 -15.07
N ASP A 122 -17.55 -18.24 -16.12
CA ASP A 122 -16.11 -18.48 -15.98
C ASP A 122 -15.38 -17.27 -15.36
N GLU A 123 -15.72 -16.05 -15.78
CA GLU A 123 -15.14 -14.81 -15.23
C GLU A 123 -15.57 -14.58 -13.77
N GLN A 124 -16.80 -14.97 -13.41
CA GLN A 124 -17.28 -14.85 -12.03
C GLN A 124 -16.48 -15.74 -11.06
N HIS A 125 -15.93 -16.88 -11.53
CA HIS A 125 -15.11 -17.74 -10.69
C HIS A 125 -13.82 -17.05 -10.23
N ILE A 126 -13.31 -16.09 -10.99
CA ILE A 126 -12.06 -15.37 -10.68
C ILE A 126 -12.20 -14.57 -9.37
N PHE A 127 -13.39 -14.04 -9.06
CA PHE A 127 -13.63 -13.37 -7.79
C PHE A 127 -13.52 -14.28 -6.56
N GLN A 128 -13.65 -15.60 -6.72
CA GLN A 128 -13.39 -16.53 -5.63
C GLN A 128 -11.90 -16.59 -5.27
N GLN A 129 -10.99 -16.39 -6.23
CA GLN A 129 -9.55 -16.34 -5.98
C GLN A 129 -9.17 -15.06 -5.23
N LEU A 130 -9.71 -13.91 -5.66
CA LEU A 130 -9.50 -12.63 -4.96
C LEU A 130 -9.93 -12.71 -3.49
N ARG A 131 -11.13 -13.25 -3.22
CA ARG A 131 -11.64 -13.48 -1.85
C ARG A 131 -10.72 -14.38 -1.02
N LYS A 132 -10.20 -15.46 -1.61
CA LYS A 132 -9.24 -16.36 -0.92
C LYS A 132 -7.95 -15.63 -0.55
N ILE A 133 -7.47 -14.72 -1.39
CA ILE A 133 -6.22 -13.99 -1.14
C ILE A 133 -6.42 -12.90 -0.09
N TYR A 134 -7.54 -12.17 -0.13
CA TYR A 134 -7.92 -11.25 0.94
C TYR A 134 -8.00 -11.94 2.30
N SER A 135 -8.63 -13.12 2.36
CA SER A 135 -8.69 -13.91 3.59
C SER A 135 -7.31 -14.34 4.10
N LYS A 136 -6.38 -14.73 3.20
CA LYS A 136 -4.98 -15.02 3.58
C LYS A 136 -4.26 -13.78 4.13
N GLN A 137 -4.48 -12.62 3.52
CA GLN A 137 -3.91 -11.35 3.97
C GLN A 137 -4.42 -10.97 5.37
N GLU A 138 -5.73 -11.10 5.61
CA GLU A 138 -6.37 -10.87 6.92
C GLU A 138 -5.85 -11.82 7.99
N HIS A 139 -5.77 -13.11 7.68
CA HIS A 139 -5.23 -14.09 8.61
C HIS A 139 -3.80 -13.73 9.03
N ARG A 140 -2.97 -13.28 8.08
CA ARG A 140 -1.59 -12.90 8.38
C ARG A 140 -1.50 -11.57 9.14
N ALA A 141 -2.39 -10.61 8.87
CA ALA A 141 -2.52 -9.38 9.64
C ALA A 141 -2.86 -9.67 11.12
N LEU A 142 -3.75 -10.63 11.38
CA LEU A 142 -4.08 -11.05 12.76
C LEU A 142 -2.88 -11.65 13.49
N ILE A 143 -2.05 -12.45 12.81
CA ILE A 143 -0.80 -12.98 13.38
C ILE A 143 0.12 -11.82 13.75
N LEU A 144 0.33 -10.87 12.84
CA LEU A 144 1.16 -9.68 13.10
C LEU A 144 0.66 -8.87 14.30
N SER A 145 -0.64 -8.62 14.39
CA SER A 145 -1.22 -7.89 15.52
C SER A 145 -0.98 -8.58 16.86
N ARG A 146 -1.00 -9.93 16.90
CA ARG A 146 -0.64 -10.71 18.09
C ARG A 146 0.85 -10.62 18.40
N THR A 147 1.72 -10.68 17.40
CA THR A 147 3.17 -10.54 17.59
C THR A 147 3.54 -9.15 18.09
N TRP A 148 2.91 -8.10 17.57
CA TRP A 148 3.03 -6.73 18.10
C TRP A 148 2.64 -6.63 19.57
N ALA A 149 1.53 -7.27 19.98
CA ALA A 149 1.10 -7.28 21.37
C ALA A 149 2.15 -7.96 22.28
N SER A 150 2.67 -9.12 21.87
CA SER A 150 3.71 -9.85 22.60
C SER A 150 5.02 -9.05 22.74
N LEU A 151 5.43 -8.34 21.68
CA LEU A 151 6.58 -7.45 21.70
C LEU A 151 6.39 -6.34 22.75
N THR A 152 5.23 -5.67 22.76
CA THR A 152 4.95 -4.61 23.74
C THR A 152 4.83 -5.11 25.18
N GLU A 153 4.34 -6.33 25.40
CA GLU A 153 4.30 -6.91 26.73
C GLU A 153 5.71 -7.24 27.24
N SER A 154 6.57 -7.78 26.37
CA SER A 154 7.94 -8.17 26.75
C SER A 154 8.83 -6.96 27.00
N ALA A 155 8.59 -5.86 26.28
CA ALA A 155 9.22 -4.56 26.51
C ALA A 155 9.02 -4.05 27.95
N SER A 156 7.79 -4.19 28.47
CA SER A 156 7.44 -3.75 29.83
C SER A 156 8.12 -4.54 30.94
N LYS A 157 8.77 -5.66 30.60
CA LYS A 157 9.41 -6.60 31.54
C LYS A 157 10.95 -6.60 31.43
N GLU A 158 11.54 -5.71 30.62
CA GLU A 158 13.00 -5.50 30.46
C GLU A 158 13.85 -6.77 30.16
N VAL A 159 13.31 -7.73 29.42
CA VAL A 159 14.08 -8.92 29.00
C VAL A 159 14.62 -8.71 27.58
N ASN A 160 15.81 -8.10 27.43
CA ASN A 160 16.41 -7.78 26.13
C ASN A 160 16.45 -8.98 25.15
N ASN A 161 16.72 -10.19 25.63
CA ASN A 161 16.73 -11.39 24.80
C ASN A 161 15.32 -11.79 24.29
N GLN A 162 14.28 -11.57 25.11
CA GLN A 162 12.91 -11.85 24.73
C GLN A 162 12.38 -10.80 23.74
N VAL A 163 12.76 -9.53 23.94
CA VAL A 163 12.45 -8.44 22.99
C VAL A 163 13.08 -8.74 21.63
N LEU A 164 14.36 -9.13 21.60
CA LEU A 164 15.05 -9.50 20.37
C LEU A 164 14.40 -10.70 19.66
N TYR A 165 14.04 -11.74 20.41
CA TYR A 165 13.33 -12.89 19.86
C TYR A 165 11.98 -12.47 19.25
N ASN A 166 11.17 -11.70 19.97
CA ASN A 166 9.87 -11.24 19.49
C ASN A 166 9.98 -10.33 18.26
N LEU A 167 11.02 -9.50 18.20
CA LEU A 167 11.26 -8.61 17.07
C LEU A 167 11.69 -9.38 15.81
N ARG A 168 12.51 -10.44 15.96
CA ARG A 168 12.86 -11.35 14.85
C ARG A 168 11.63 -12.09 14.33
N MET A 169 10.77 -12.56 15.24
CA MET A 169 9.50 -13.17 14.87
C MET A 169 8.58 -12.17 14.14
N LEU A 170 8.51 -10.93 14.62
CA LEU A 170 7.74 -9.86 13.99
C LEU A 170 8.19 -9.62 12.55
N LYS A 171 9.51 -9.51 12.33
CA LYS A 171 10.08 -9.35 10.99
C LYS A 171 9.74 -10.51 10.06
N SER A 172 9.96 -11.74 10.51
CA SER A 172 9.59 -12.93 9.73
C SER A 172 8.11 -12.94 9.35
N HIS A 173 7.24 -12.49 10.26
CA HIS A 173 5.82 -12.35 9.97
C HIS A 173 5.50 -11.23 8.98
N PHE A 174 6.23 -10.10 9.04
CA PHE A 174 6.10 -8.98 8.11
C PHE A 174 6.53 -9.35 6.69
N ASP A 175 7.63 -10.10 6.52
CA ASP A 175 8.10 -10.51 5.18
C ASP A 175 7.08 -11.36 4.44
N VAL A 176 6.46 -12.28 5.17
CA VAL A 176 5.37 -13.10 4.63
C VAL A 176 4.12 -12.25 4.37
N PHE A 177 3.79 -11.31 5.25
CA PHE A 177 2.65 -10.40 5.04
C PHE A 177 2.85 -9.50 3.82
N GLN A 178 4.06 -8.97 3.62
CA GLN A 178 4.44 -8.18 2.46
C GLN A 178 4.32 -8.97 1.17
N THR A 179 4.80 -10.22 1.18
CA THR A 179 4.68 -11.13 0.03
C THR A 179 3.21 -11.41 -0.30
N ILE A 180 2.38 -11.74 0.69
CA ILE A 180 0.93 -11.97 0.49
C ILE A 180 0.23 -10.71 0.00
N SER A 181 0.59 -9.54 0.54
CA SER A 181 0.01 -8.26 0.15
C SER A 181 0.36 -7.89 -1.30
N ALA A 182 1.60 -8.13 -1.71
CA ALA A 182 2.02 -7.93 -3.10
C ALA A 182 1.20 -8.80 -4.07
N VAL A 183 1.01 -10.08 -3.75
CA VAL A 183 0.16 -10.98 -4.55
C VAL A 183 -1.29 -10.52 -4.56
N SER A 184 -1.82 -10.08 -3.41
CA SER A 184 -3.17 -9.51 -3.30
C SER A 184 -3.37 -8.31 -4.24
N PHE A 185 -2.42 -7.37 -4.24
CA PHE A 185 -2.47 -6.19 -5.10
C PHE A 185 -2.37 -6.55 -6.59
N GLN A 186 -1.49 -7.48 -6.96
CA GLN A 186 -1.40 -7.97 -8.34
C GLN A 186 -2.72 -8.56 -8.82
N GLU A 187 -3.33 -9.41 -7.99
CA GLU A 187 -4.59 -10.08 -8.31
C GLU A 187 -5.74 -9.11 -8.42
N GLU A 188 -5.79 -8.11 -7.56
CA GLU A 188 -6.79 -7.06 -7.64
C GLU A 188 -6.69 -6.27 -8.95
N VAL A 189 -5.47 -5.91 -9.37
CA VAL A 189 -5.24 -5.19 -10.63
C VAL A 189 -5.54 -6.08 -11.84
N GLN A 190 -5.16 -7.35 -11.81
CA GLN A 190 -5.28 -8.24 -12.98
C GLN A 190 -6.63 -8.94 -13.11
N THR A 191 -7.37 -9.03 -12.01
CA THR A 191 -8.72 -9.60 -11.98
C THR A 191 -9.75 -8.48 -11.97
N ALA A 192 -9.87 -7.76 -10.85
CA ALA A 192 -11.01 -6.88 -10.65
C ALA A 192 -10.92 -5.63 -11.54
N MET A 193 -9.76 -4.97 -11.56
CA MET A 193 -9.56 -3.79 -12.40
C MET A 193 -9.59 -4.14 -13.90
N TRP A 194 -9.03 -5.29 -14.29
CA TRP A 194 -9.14 -5.80 -15.66
C TRP A 194 -10.61 -5.99 -16.08
N LEU A 195 -11.41 -6.71 -15.29
CA LEU A 195 -12.82 -6.97 -15.60
C LEU A 195 -13.62 -5.67 -15.70
N VAL A 196 -13.37 -4.71 -14.80
CA VAL A 196 -13.99 -3.37 -14.89
C VAL A 196 -13.63 -2.67 -16.21
N ARG A 197 -12.35 -2.68 -16.61
CA ARG A 197 -11.92 -2.02 -17.85
C ARG A 197 -12.44 -2.71 -19.11
N VAL A 198 -12.61 -4.04 -19.09
CA VAL A 198 -13.17 -4.80 -20.21
C VAL A 198 -14.67 -4.54 -20.37
N HIS A 199 -15.40 -4.56 -19.26
CA HIS A 199 -16.88 -4.60 -19.28
C HIS A 199 -17.55 -3.25 -18.99
N CYS A 200 -16.80 -2.23 -18.56
CA CYS A 200 -17.36 -0.92 -18.22
C CYS A 200 -16.67 0.21 -18.98
N THR A 201 -17.46 1.22 -19.34
CA THR A 201 -16.92 2.46 -19.90
C THR A 201 -16.27 3.31 -18.82
N GLU A 202 -15.30 4.12 -19.23
CA GLU A 202 -14.64 5.10 -18.36
C GLU A 202 -15.65 6.07 -17.73
N SER A 203 -16.65 6.50 -18.52
CA SER A 203 -17.74 7.35 -18.06
C SER A 203 -18.58 6.71 -16.95
N GLU A 204 -18.91 5.43 -17.06
CA GLU A 204 -19.67 4.72 -16.01
C GLU A 204 -18.85 4.61 -14.72
N TRP A 205 -17.54 4.33 -14.83
CA TRP A 205 -16.67 4.24 -13.68
C TRP A 205 -16.56 5.56 -12.91
N PHE A 206 -16.31 6.66 -13.63
CA PHE A 206 -16.21 7.97 -13.01
C PHE A 206 -17.54 8.50 -12.49
N ALA A 207 -18.66 8.20 -13.15
CA ALA A 207 -19.99 8.58 -12.68
C ALA A 207 -20.30 7.97 -11.30
N ASN A 208 -19.74 6.79 -10.98
CA ASN A 208 -19.84 6.14 -9.68
C ASN A 208 -18.74 6.56 -8.69
N GLY A 209 -17.97 7.60 -9.02
CA GLY A 209 -16.90 8.10 -8.15
C GLY A 209 -15.78 7.09 -7.88
N GLU A 210 -15.56 6.17 -8.82
CA GLU A 210 -14.60 5.05 -8.68
C GLU A 210 -14.86 4.17 -7.45
N MET A 211 -16.13 4.08 -7.02
CA MET A 211 -16.54 3.34 -5.81
C MET A 211 -15.77 3.76 -4.54
N GLY A 212 -15.24 5.00 -4.53
CA GLY A 212 -14.41 5.49 -3.43
C GLY A 212 -13.04 4.83 -3.33
N LEU A 213 -12.55 4.14 -4.37
CA LEU A 213 -11.22 3.55 -4.45
C LEU A 213 -10.13 4.55 -4.84
N LYS A 214 -10.51 5.81 -5.08
CA LYS A 214 -9.54 6.88 -5.22
C LYS A 214 -8.96 7.26 -3.86
N PRO A 215 -7.68 7.67 -3.82
CA PRO A 215 -7.08 8.18 -2.60
C PRO A 215 -7.90 9.30 -1.99
N LYS A 216 -8.04 9.27 -0.66
CA LYS A 216 -8.49 10.45 0.09
C LYS A 216 -7.55 11.59 -0.29
N LYS A 217 -8.09 12.69 -0.83
CA LYS A 217 -7.32 13.92 -1.01
C LYS A 217 -6.85 14.33 0.38
N SER A 218 -5.58 14.10 0.67
CA SER A 218 -4.95 14.73 1.82
C SER A 218 -5.04 16.23 1.55
N SER A 219 -5.81 16.94 2.36
CA SER A 219 -5.68 18.38 2.42
C SER A 219 -4.26 18.66 2.88
N ASN A 220 -3.34 18.93 1.95
CA ASN A 220 -2.02 19.50 2.25
C ASN A 220 -2.18 20.95 2.73
N ARG A 221 -2.94 21.13 3.81
CA ARG A 221 -2.86 22.28 4.73
C ARG A 221 -2.12 21.81 5.99
N THR A 222 -0.97 21.16 5.81
CA THR A 222 0.09 21.33 6.78
C THR A 222 0.61 22.73 6.59
N ALA A 223 0.30 23.58 7.56
CA ALA A 223 0.91 24.89 7.72
C ALA A 223 2.43 24.70 7.70
N LEU A 224 3.05 25.07 6.59
CA LEU A 224 4.46 25.44 6.57
C LEU A 224 4.58 26.62 7.54
N CYS A 225 5.30 26.39 8.63
CA CYS A 225 5.80 27.43 9.52
C CYS A 225 6.25 28.64 8.70
N SER A 226 5.53 29.76 8.80
CA SER A 226 6.06 31.05 8.41
C SER A 226 7.11 31.43 9.45
N CYS A 227 8.35 30.99 9.23
CA CYS A 227 9.50 31.67 9.81
C CYS A 227 9.41 33.13 9.34
N LYS A 228 8.98 34.03 10.23
CA LYS A 228 9.14 35.46 10.00
C LYS A 228 10.64 35.74 9.83
N PRO A 229 11.09 36.36 8.74
CA PRO A 229 12.36 37.05 8.76
C PRO A 229 12.15 38.34 9.54
N THR A 230 12.83 38.43 10.68
CA THR A 230 13.09 39.66 11.42
C THR A 230 13.74 40.66 10.46
N SER A 231 13.06 41.74 10.09
CA SER A 231 13.70 42.84 9.36
C SER A 231 14.45 43.71 10.37
N VAL A 232 15.74 43.40 10.57
CA VAL A 232 16.69 44.35 11.14
C VAL A 232 17.33 45.09 9.97
N TYR A 233 16.82 46.27 9.66
CA TYR A 233 17.60 47.30 8.97
C TYR A 233 17.26 48.67 9.59
N SER A 234 18.09 49.05 10.54
CA SER A 234 18.34 50.44 10.91
C SER A 234 19.58 50.88 10.14
N SER A 235 19.46 51.94 9.34
CA SER A 235 20.48 53.00 9.21
C SER A 235 19.98 54.14 8.32
N ASN A 236 19.59 55.21 9.02
CA ASN A 236 19.84 56.62 8.75
C ASN A 236 20.62 57.05 7.48
N VAL A 237 20.02 58.04 6.80
CA VAL A 237 20.60 59.34 6.35
C VAL A 237 21.57 59.32 5.15
N ALA A 238 21.19 59.99 4.04
CA ALA A 238 21.68 61.34 3.65
C ALA A 238 21.38 61.76 2.18
N TYR A 239 21.09 63.06 2.01
CA TYR A 239 21.09 63.91 0.79
C TYR A 239 19.92 63.76 -0.21
N LYS A 240 19.23 64.82 -0.67
CA LYS A 240 19.54 66.26 -0.80
C LYS A 240 18.45 67.15 -0.20
#